data_AF-A0A0D9AG80-F1
#
_entry.id   AF-A0A0D9AG80-F1
#
_cell.length_a   1.000
_cell.length_b   1.000
_cell.length_c   1.000
_cell.angle_alpha   90.00
_cell.angle_beta   90.00
_cell.angle_gamma   90.00
#
_symmetry.space_group_name_H-M   'P 1'
#
loop_
_entity.id
_entity.type
_entity.pdbx_description
1 polymer ?
#
loop_
_entity_poly.entity_id
_entity_poly.type
_entity_poly.pdbx_seq_one_letter_code
_entity_poly.pdbx_strand_id
1 'polypeptide(L)'
;MGLYNFFWYGPEGAVCGKKTRYSLPGLYLDSMNFIYEVDTPNPYEMDAGIYEGLINYNVATEFEPGYFLTPYQSNISVKVTLRVTHVLRVNIFGGNKVVLSPPRGWDHWESIGRPPTFLLGQTGFHLDASSPFTVKLRCEMTLSSDCALKSTTGKLVKLDTFFQAPAGLIDEAGGWVPVYKLSALIPKKFKVSNYVSAPGRLSFEIPASRVPSMETGTTYSGTVTVIWDSQV
;
A
#
# COMPACT_ATOMS: atom_id res chain seq x y z
N MET A 1 -21.14 42.05 37.37
CA MET A 1 -20.31 42.03 36.15
C MET A 1 -20.85 40.90 35.29
N GLY A 2 -21.55 41.23 34.21
CA GLY A 2 -22.15 40.21 33.33
C GLY A 2 -21.10 39.70 32.35
N LEU A 3 -20.86 38.40 32.33
CA LEU A 3 -20.00 37.76 31.33
C LEU A 3 -20.86 37.54 30.08
N TYR A 4 -20.37 38.00 28.92
CA TYR A 4 -21.09 37.90 27.65
C TYR A 4 -20.27 37.06 26.67
N ASN A 5 -20.72 35.83 26.43
CA ASN A 5 -20.11 34.95 25.44
C ASN A 5 -20.63 35.30 24.04
N PHE A 6 -19.72 35.40 23.07
CA PHE A 6 -20.06 35.64 21.67
C PHE A 6 -19.39 34.60 20.77
N PHE A 7 -20.03 34.34 19.63
CA PHE A 7 -19.49 33.51 18.56
C PHE A 7 -19.23 34.37 17.33
N TRP A 8 -17.99 34.33 16.83
CA TRP A 8 -17.65 34.89 15.53
C TRP A 8 -17.88 33.81 14.48
N TYR A 9 -18.89 34.00 13.64
CA TYR A 9 -19.06 33.24 12.41
C TYR A 9 -18.51 34.08 11.27
N GLY A 10 -17.41 33.63 10.66
CA GLY A 10 -16.77 34.28 9.51
C GLY A 10 -17.06 33.53 8.21
N PRO A 11 -17.15 34.24 7.07
CA PRO A 11 -17.18 33.59 5.77
C PRO A 11 -15.82 32.95 5.46
N GLU A 12 -15.85 31.82 4.74
CA GLU A 12 -14.64 31.15 4.27
C GLU A 12 -13.80 32.08 3.38
N GLY A 13 -12.50 32.21 3.65
CA GLY A 13 -11.57 32.99 2.84
C GLY A 13 -11.67 34.52 2.92
N ALA A 14 -12.42 35.09 3.88
CA ALA A 14 -12.50 36.53 4.10
C ALA A 14 -12.17 36.94 5.54
N VAL A 15 -11.75 38.20 5.71
CA VAL A 15 -11.51 38.79 7.04
C VAL A 15 -12.81 38.79 7.84
N CYS A 16 -12.78 38.23 9.05
CA CYS A 16 -13.93 38.14 9.95
C CYS A 16 -14.10 39.45 10.74
N GLY A 17 -14.32 40.58 10.06
CA GLY A 17 -14.40 41.88 10.71
C GLY A 17 -15.81 42.29 11.17
N LYS A 18 -15.90 42.92 12.35
CA LYS A 18 -17.14 43.58 12.82
C LYS A 18 -16.96 45.08 12.85
N LYS A 19 -17.94 45.78 12.28
CA LYS A 19 -18.02 47.25 12.33
C LYS A 19 -18.56 47.71 13.67
N THR A 20 -17.71 48.34 14.48
CA THR A 20 -18.12 49.06 15.70
C THR A 20 -19.04 50.24 15.34
N ARG A 21 -20.27 50.25 15.88
CA ARG A 21 -21.24 51.34 15.68
C ARG A 21 -21.30 52.32 16.86
N TYR A 22 -20.99 51.85 18.06
CA TYR A 22 -21.06 52.63 19.29
C TYR A 22 -19.82 52.35 20.14
N SER A 23 -19.36 53.36 20.88
CA SER A 23 -18.34 53.20 21.92
C SER A 23 -19.04 52.84 23.22
N LEU A 24 -18.65 51.72 23.82
CA LEU A 24 -19.17 51.24 25.10
C LEU A 24 -18.02 51.21 26.11
N PRO A 25 -17.80 52.30 26.88
CA PRO A 25 -16.75 52.36 27.89
C PRO A 25 -16.96 51.24 28.92
N GLY A 26 -15.90 50.44 29.17
CA GLY A 26 -15.95 49.33 30.13
C GLY A 26 -16.53 48.02 29.60
N LEU A 27 -16.74 47.88 28.28
CA LEU A 27 -17.02 46.58 27.67
C LEU A 27 -15.75 45.71 27.73
N TYR A 28 -15.87 44.57 28.39
CA TYR A 28 -14.83 43.54 28.44
C TYR A 28 -15.39 42.23 27.89
N LEU A 29 -14.62 41.61 27.01
CA LEU A 29 -14.88 40.32 26.42
C LEU A 29 -13.86 39.33 27.00
N ASP A 30 -14.35 38.29 27.65
CA ASP A 30 -13.55 37.35 28.45
C ASP A 30 -12.96 36.20 27.61
N SER A 31 -13.63 35.82 26.52
CA SER A 31 -13.20 34.74 25.64
C SER A 31 -13.57 35.00 24.18
N MET A 32 -12.77 34.50 23.25
CA MET A 32 -13.09 34.47 21.82
C MET A 32 -13.07 33.02 21.34
N ASN A 33 -14.13 32.59 20.67
CA ASN A 33 -14.21 31.28 20.04
C ASN A 33 -14.00 31.43 18.53
N PHE A 34 -13.17 30.57 17.94
CA PHE A 34 -13.02 30.44 16.50
C PHE A 34 -13.06 28.96 16.11
N ILE A 35 -13.49 28.69 14.88
CA ILE A 35 -13.53 27.34 14.29
C ILE A 35 -12.61 27.38 13.08
N TYR A 36 -11.85 26.31 12.88
CA TYR A 36 -11.00 26.12 11.71
C TYR A 36 -11.31 24.77 11.06
N GLU A 37 -11.17 24.72 9.75
CA GLU A 37 -11.21 23.48 8.96
C GLU A 37 -9.81 23.22 8.42
N VAL A 38 -9.38 21.96 8.45
CA VAL A 38 -8.11 21.53 7.89
C VAL A 38 -8.42 20.74 6.64
N ASP A 39 -8.22 21.35 5.48
CA ASP A 39 -8.25 20.63 4.21
C ASP A 39 -6.93 19.87 4.04
N THR A 40 -7.02 18.54 3.96
CA THR A 40 -5.86 17.66 3.84
C THR A 40 -5.72 17.17 2.40
N PRO A 41 -4.50 17.11 1.85
CA PRO A 41 -4.28 16.49 0.54
C PRO A 41 -4.71 15.02 0.53
N ASN A 42 -4.90 14.47 -0.67
CA ASN A 42 -5.23 13.04 -0.84
C ASN A 42 -4.13 12.16 -0.21
N PRO A 43 -4.41 11.39 0.86
CA PRO A 43 -3.39 10.61 1.57
C PRO A 43 -2.81 9.45 0.73
N TYR A 44 -3.42 9.09 -0.40
CA TYR A 44 -2.87 8.10 -1.33
C TYR A 44 -1.75 8.65 -2.23
N GLU A 45 -1.65 9.97 -2.36
CA GLU A 45 -0.64 10.67 -3.16
C GLU A 45 0.50 11.23 -2.30
N MET A 46 0.34 11.20 -0.97
CA MET A 46 1.35 11.64 -0.02
C MET A 46 2.27 10.50 0.37
N ASP A 47 3.55 10.80 0.60
CA ASP A 47 4.48 9.83 1.17
C ASP A 47 4.11 9.47 2.62
N ALA A 48 4.48 8.27 3.06
CA ALA A 48 4.30 7.89 4.47
C ALA A 48 5.20 8.75 5.37
N GLY A 49 4.62 9.31 6.43
CA GLY A 49 5.37 10.20 7.30
C GLY A 49 4.51 10.96 8.29
N ILE A 50 5.19 11.84 9.03
CA ILE A 50 4.57 12.80 9.94
C ILE A 50 4.77 14.18 9.32
N TYR A 51 3.67 14.84 9.00
CA TYR A 51 3.65 16.20 8.51
C TYR A 51 3.24 17.12 9.65
N GLU A 52 4.11 18.05 10.02
CA GLU A 52 3.83 19.06 11.03
C GLU A 52 3.64 20.41 10.36
N GLY A 53 2.51 21.05 10.64
CA GLY A 53 2.21 22.40 10.21
C GLY A 53 1.99 23.30 11.42
N LEU A 54 2.39 24.55 11.29
CA LEU A 54 2.05 25.60 12.23
C LEU A 54 1.35 26.72 11.48
N ILE A 55 0.07 26.92 11.80
CA ILE A 55 -0.73 28.00 11.23
C ILE A 55 -0.82 29.08 12.29
N ASN A 56 -0.36 30.28 11.96
CA ASN A 56 -0.39 31.42 12.86
C ASN A 56 -1.44 32.39 12.36
N TYR A 57 -2.43 32.67 13.21
CA TYR A 57 -3.44 33.68 12.97
C TYR A 57 -3.16 34.93 13.80
N ASN A 58 -3.40 36.11 13.22
CA ASN A 58 -3.32 37.38 13.91
C ASN A 58 -4.73 37.93 14.19
N VAL A 59 -5.07 38.02 15.48
CA VAL A 59 -6.39 38.44 15.97
C VAL A 59 -6.73 39.87 15.52
N ALA A 60 -5.75 40.76 15.44
CA ALA A 60 -5.99 42.16 15.09
C ALA A 60 -6.30 42.35 13.60
N THR A 61 -5.68 41.56 12.71
CA THR A 61 -5.82 41.73 11.26
C THR A 61 -6.82 40.76 10.62
N GLU A 62 -7.01 39.56 11.17
CA GLU A 62 -7.82 38.52 10.53
C GLU A 62 -9.21 38.39 11.16
N PHE A 63 -9.34 38.73 12.44
CA PHE A 63 -10.61 38.68 13.18
C PHE A 63 -11.18 40.07 13.51
N GLU A 64 -10.48 41.15 13.13
CA GLU A 64 -10.83 42.57 13.30
C GLU A 64 -11.99 42.81 14.29
N PRO A 65 -11.73 42.69 15.62
CA PRO A 65 -12.79 42.65 16.63
C PRO A 65 -13.58 43.97 16.74
N GLY A 66 -13.08 45.03 16.10
CA GLY A 66 -13.64 46.38 16.10
C GLY A 66 -12.67 47.38 16.70
N TYR A 67 -12.81 48.65 16.33
CA TYR A 67 -11.85 49.72 16.61
C TYR A 67 -11.58 49.95 18.12
N PHE A 68 -12.54 49.57 18.98
CA PHE A 68 -12.46 49.80 20.43
C PHE A 68 -12.07 48.54 21.23
N LEU A 69 -11.85 47.39 20.58
CA LEU A 69 -11.47 46.16 21.25
C LEU A 69 -10.00 45.86 20.98
N THR A 70 -9.19 45.84 22.04
CA THR A 70 -7.77 45.47 21.97
C THR A 70 -7.61 44.03 22.47
N PRO A 71 -7.13 43.10 21.64
CA PRO A 71 -6.91 41.73 22.07
C PRO A 71 -5.77 41.66 23.09
N TYR A 72 -5.95 40.86 24.14
CA TYR A 72 -4.90 40.60 25.13
C TYR A 72 -3.74 39.78 24.53
N GLN A 73 -4.08 38.83 23.64
CA GLN A 73 -3.12 38.08 22.82
C GLN A 73 -3.45 38.28 21.35
N SER A 74 -2.48 38.77 20.59
CA SER A 74 -2.68 39.10 19.17
C SER A 74 -2.42 37.94 18.22
N ASN A 75 -1.84 36.83 18.70
CA ASN A 75 -1.49 35.68 17.86
C ASN A 75 -2.10 34.39 18.42
N ILE A 76 -2.69 33.60 17.53
CA ILE A 76 -3.19 32.25 17.80
C ILE A 76 -2.41 31.29 16.91
N SER A 77 -1.74 30.31 17.52
CA SER A 77 -0.98 29.30 16.78
C SER A 77 -1.69 27.95 16.84
N VAL A 78 -2.11 27.43 15.69
CA VAL A 78 -2.69 26.10 15.54
C VAL A 78 -1.60 25.18 15.01
N LYS A 79 -1.16 24.24 15.86
CA LYS A 79 -0.25 23.16 15.45
C LYS A 79 -1.07 22.00 14.91
N VAL A 80 -0.83 21.62 13.67
CA VAL A 80 -1.46 20.48 13.00
C VAL A 80 -0.42 19.39 12.82
N THR A 81 -0.77 18.15 13.16
CA THR A 81 0.07 16.98 12.91
C THR A 81 -0.73 15.95 12.14
N LEU A 82 -0.34 15.71 10.89
CA LEU A 82 -0.92 14.68 10.03
C LEU A 82 0.03 13.48 9.96
N ARG A 83 -0.47 12.28 10.25
CA ARG A 83 0.28 11.04 10.11
C ARG A 83 -0.26 10.23 8.94
N VAL A 84 0.56 10.08 7.91
CA VAL A 84 0.26 9.25 6.74
C VAL A 84 0.93 7.90 6.91
N THR A 85 0.15 6.82 6.88
CA THR A 85 0.66 5.45 6.95
C THR A 85 0.21 4.66 5.74
N HIS A 86 1.17 4.18 4.94
CA HIS A 86 0.85 3.23 3.88
C HIS A 86 0.79 1.80 4.41
N VAL A 87 -0.11 1.02 3.82
CA VAL A 87 -0.26 -0.41 4.11
C VAL A 87 0.30 -1.19 2.93
N LEU A 88 1.21 -2.11 3.24
CA LEU A 88 1.53 -3.26 2.39
C LEU A 88 1.44 -4.51 3.26
N ARG A 89 0.38 -5.30 3.04
CA ARG A 89 0.14 -6.53 3.79
C ARG A 89 -0.19 -7.65 2.83
N VAL A 90 0.47 -8.78 2.99
CA VAL A 90 0.23 -10.01 2.23
C VAL A 90 -0.13 -11.12 3.19
N ASN A 91 -1.25 -11.78 2.96
CA ASN A 91 -1.68 -12.94 3.71
C ASN A 91 -1.80 -14.15 2.79
N ILE A 92 -0.98 -15.18 2.99
CA ILE A 92 -0.96 -16.37 2.13
C ILE A 92 -2.00 -17.38 2.63
N PHE A 93 -2.82 -17.89 1.72
CA PHE A 93 -3.78 -18.96 1.98
C PHE A 93 -3.12 -20.33 1.83
N GLY A 94 -3.57 -21.34 2.59
CA GLY A 94 -3.13 -22.74 2.37
C GLY A 94 -1.73 -23.11 2.88
N GLY A 95 -1.05 -22.21 3.59
CA GLY A 95 0.21 -22.49 4.29
C GLY A 95 1.47 -22.23 3.46
N ASN A 96 2.60 -22.81 3.89
CA ASN A 96 3.93 -22.57 3.34
C ASN A 96 4.45 -23.69 2.42
N LYS A 97 3.63 -24.73 2.14
CA LYS A 97 4.00 -25.86 1.30
C LYS A 97 3.11 -25.91 0.06
N VAL A 98 3.74 -25.91 -1.11
CA VAL A 98 3.05 -26.06 -2.39
C VAL A 98 3.53 -27.35 -3.04
N VAL A 99 2.59 -28.24 -3.40
CA VAL A 99 2.89 -29.49 -4.10
C VAL A 99 2.63 -29.30 -5.59
N LEU A 100 3.65 -29.54 -6.40
CA LEU A 100 3.54 -29.55 -7.85
C LEU A 100 2.91 -30.87 -8.30
N SER A 101 1.76 -30.79 -8.98
CA SER A 101 1.06 -31.95 -9.51
C SER A 101 0.74 -31.75 -10.99
N PRO A 102 0.69 -32.82 -11.78
CA PRO A 102 0.29 -32.71 -13.16
C PRO A 102 -1.22 -32.44 -13.29
N PRO A 103 -1.67 -31.88 -14.43
CA PRO A 103 -3.09 -31.80 -14.72
C PRO A 103 -3.75 -33.17 -14.55
N ARG A 104 -4.90 -33.21 -13.86
CA ARG A 104 -5.66 -34.42 -13.49
C ARG A 104 -5.01 -35.33 -12.44
N GLY A 105 -3.94 -34.88 -11.77
CA GLY A 105 -3.30 -35.63 -10.68
C GLY A 105 -2.41 -36.77 -11.17
N TRP A 106 -1.63 -37.36 -10.26
CA TRP A 106 -0.62 -38.38 -10.60
C TRP A 106 -1.25 -39.69 -11.10
N ASP A 107 -2.33 -40.15 -10.48
CA ASP A 107 -3.02 -41.42 -10.81
C ASP A 107 -3.38 -41.53 -12.31
N HIS A 108 -3.79 -40.42 -12.93
CA HIS A 108 -4.12 -40.39 -14.35
C HIS A 108 -2.92 -40.73 -15.24
N TRP A 109 -1.76 -40.15 -14.94
CA TRP A 109 -0.55 -40.33 -15.74
C TRP A 109 0.09 -41.69 -15.52
N GLU A 110 -0.01 -42.22 -14.29
CA GLU A 110 0.38 -43.60 -13.98
C GLU A 110 -0.44 -44.59 -14.81
N SER A 111 -1.76 -44.39 -14.91
CA SER A 111 -2.65 -45.30 -15.68
C SER A 111 -2.35 -45.33 -17.18
N ILE A 112 -1.89 -44.21 -17.76
CA ILE A 112 -1.58 -44.10 -19.20
C ILE A 112 -0.14 -44.57 -19.49
N GLY A 113 0.71 -44.71 -18.47
CA GLY A 113 2.10 -45.12 -18.62
C GLY A 113 2.95 -44.09 -19.38
N ARG A 114 2.57 -42.80 -19.34
CA ARG A 114 3.30 -41.70 -20.00
C ARG A 114 3.68 -40.64 -18.97
N PRO A 115 4.86 -40.01 -19.11
CA PRO A 115 5.25 -38.92 -18.22
C PRO A 115 4.34 -37.70 -18.44
N PRO A 116 4.04 -36.94 -17.37
CA PRO A 116 3.25 -35.72 -17.49
C PRO A 116 3.95 -34.66 -18.33
N THR A 117 3.15 -33.82 -18.98
CA THR A 117 3.65 -32.72 -19.81
C THR A 117 3.70 -31.40 -19.05
N PHE A 118 3.20 -31.32 -17.83
CA PHE A 118 3.18 -30.07 -17.09
C PHE A 118 3.04 -30.37 -15.62
N LEU A 119 3.72 -29.61 -14.76
CA LEU A 119 3.50 -29.66 -13.31
C LEU A 119 3.13 -28.27 -12.83
N LEU A 120 2.05 -28.21 -12.05
CA LEU A 120 1.49 -26.97 -11.51
C LEU A 120 1.29 -27.09 -10.01
N GLY A 121 1.64 -26.03 -9.30
CA GLY A 121 1.27 -25.82 -7.91
C GLY A 121 0.85 -24.38 -7.75
N GLN A 122 -0.24 -24.15 -7.03
CA GLN A 122 -0.77 -22.80 -6.83
C GLN A 122 -1.02 -22.53 -5.36
N THR A 123 -0.79 -21.29 -4.95
CA THR A 123 -1.23 -20.78 -3.65
C THR A 123 -1.88 -19.42 -3.84
N GLY A 124 -2.99 -19.20 -3.13
CA GLY A 124 -3.67 -17.92 -3.13
C GLY A 124 -3.11 -17.00 -2.05
N PHE A 125 -3.30 -15.69 -2.20
CA PHE A 125 -3.01 -14.72 -1.15
C PHE A 125 -4.03 -13.57 -1.18
N HIS A 126 -4.18 -12.88 -0.06
CA HIS A 126 -4.84 -11.58 0.04
C HIS A 126 -3.79 -10.48 0.08
N LEU A 127 -3.99 -9.42 -0.71
CA LEU A 127 -3.12 -8.25 -0.74
C LEU A 127 -3.91 -7.01 -0.31
N ASP A 128 -3.40 -6.33 0.72
CA ASP A 128 -3.77 -4.95 1.02
C ASP A 128 -2.59 -4.04 0.64
N ALA A 129 -2.81 -3.10 -0.26
CA ALA A 129 -1.79 -2.17 -0.74
C ALA A 129 -2.37 -0.76 -0.91
N SER A 130 -1.68 0.25 -0.39
CA SER A 130 -2.06 1.67 -0.56
C SER A 130 -1.01 2.50 -1.30
N SER A 131 0.16 1.94 -1.58
CA SER A 131 1.27 2.62 -2.26
C SER A 131 1.98 1.67 -3.23
N PRO A 132 2.80 2.19 -4.16
CA PRO A 132 3.61 1.36 -5.04
C PRO A 132 4.56 0.44 -4.28
N PHE A 133 4.73 -0.77 -4.78
CA PHE A 133 5.61 -1.78 -4.20
C PHE A 133 6.31 -2.58 -5.29
N THR A 134 7.36 -3.30 -4.90
CA THR A 134 8.04 -4.23 -5.79
C THR A 134 7.87 -5.66 -5.33
N VAL A 135 7.85 -6.60 -6.28
CA VAL A 135 7.83 -8.04 -6.03
C VAL A 135 9.07 -8.67 -6.67
N LYS A 136 9.81 -9.45 -5.90
CA LYS A 136 10.98 -10.21 -6.37
C LYS A 136 11.06 -11.59 -5.74
N LEU A 137 11.81 -12.48 -6.39
CA LEU A 137 12.11 -13.79 -5.84
C LEU A 137 13.45 -13.78 -5.10
N ARG A 138 13.53 -14.59 -4.05
CA ARG A 138 14.77 -15.10 -3.49
C ARG A 138 14.65 -16.62 -3.45
N CYS A 139 15.54 -17.28 -4.17
CA CYS A 139 15.53 -18.73 -4.31
C CYS A 139 16.62 -19.35 -3.42
N GLU A 140 16.36 -20.53 -2.87
CA GLU A 140 17.41 -21.37 -2.28
C GLU A 140 18.45 -21.77 -3.34
N MET A 141 17.96 -22.09 -4.54
CA MET A 141 18.77 -22.44 -5.70
C MET A 141 18.25 -21.66 -6.90
N THR A 142 19.18 -21.07 -7.66
CA THR A 142 18.86 -20.22 -8.80
C THR A 142 19.47 -20.83 -10.06
N LEU A 143 18.65 -20.95 -11.11
CA LEU A 143 19.09 -21.35 -12.44
C LEU A 143 18.84 -20.18 -13.39
N SER A 144 19.92 -19.47 -13.73
CA SER A 144 19.88 -18.18 -14.44
C SER A 144 19.09 -17.13 -13.63
N SER A 145 17.90 -16.75 -14.06
CA SER A 145 17.05 -15.74 -13.41
C SER A 145 15.88 -16.31 -12.61
N ASP A 146 15.64 -17.62 -12.69
CA ASP A 146 14.49 -18.28 -12.09
C ASP A 146 14.92 -19.22 -10.96
N CYS A 147 13.99 -19.55 -10.08
CA CYS A 147 14.25 -20.52 -9.02
C CYS A 147 14.41 -21.93 -9.58
N ALA A 148 15.00 -22.81 -8.77
CA ALA A 148 15.18 -24.21 -9.11
C ALA A 148 14.78 -25.14 -7.96
N LEU A 149 14.39 -26.35 -8.33
CA LEU A 149 14.23 -27.48 -7.41
C LEU A 149 15.39 -28.45 -7.58
N LYS A 150 15.75 -29.12 -6.50
CA LYS A 150 16.82 -30.13 -6.47
C LYS A 150 16.26 -31.49 -6.11
N SER A 151 16.68 -32.50 -6.85
CA SER A 151 16.40 -33.91 -6.55
C SER A 151 17.27 -34.41 -5.40
N THR A 152 16.90 -35.54 -4.80
CA THR A 152 17.72 -36.21 -3.78
C THR A 152 19.08 -36.68 -4.34
N THR A 153 19.18 -36.90 -5.65
CA THR A 153 20.40 -37.24 -6.40
C THR A 153 21.26 -36.02 -6.74
N GLY A 154 20.76 -34.79 -6.52
CA GLY A 154 21.49 -33.54 -6.72
C GLY A 154 21.23 -32.83 -8.06
N LYS A 155 20.37 -33.37 -8.92
CA LYS A 155 19.99 -32.78 -10.20
C LYS A 155 19.05 -31.59 -9.99
N LEU A 156 19.26 -30.52 -10.76
CA LEU A 156 18.45 -29.31 -10.69
C LEU A 156 17.44 -29.25 -11.84
N VAL A 157 16.24 -28.75 -11.54
CA VAL A 157 15.22 -28.41 -12.55
C VAL A 157 14.73 -26.98 -12.30
N LYS A 158 14.62 -26.23 -13.39
CA LYS A 158 14.17 -24.83 -13.37
C LYS A 158 12.66 -24.75 -13.09
N LEU A 159 12.28 -23.89 -12.16
CA LEU A 159 10.90 -23.62 -11.73
C LEU A 159 10.48 -22.21 -12.14
N ASP A 160 9.43 -22.10 -12.95
CA ASP A 160 8.85 -20.79 -13.25
C ASP A 160 7.88 -20.39 -12.14
N THR A 161 7.96 -19.13 -11.70
CA THR A 161 7.04 -18.58 -10.71
C THR A 161 6.29 -17.41 -11.33
N PHE A 162 4.97 -17.48 -11.32
CA PHE A 162 4.08 -16.47 -11.86
C PHE A 162 3.27 -15.81 -10.75
N PHE A 163 3.22 -14.48 -10.79
CA PHE A 163 2.37 -13.64 -9.96
C PHE A 163 1.14 -13.24 -10.76
N GLN A 164 -0.02 -13.76 -10.37
CA GLN A 164 -1.31 -13.31 -10.87
C GLN A 164 -1.76 -12.13 -10.02
N ALA A 165 -1.77 -10.95 -10.64
CA ALA A 165 -2.01 -9.68 -9.98
C ALA A 165 -3.47 -9.57 -9.52
N PRO A 166 -3.74 -9.20 -8.25
CA PRO A 166 -5.08 -8.80 -7.82
C PRO A 166 -5.63 -7.63 -8.64
N ALA A 167 -6.96 -7.56 -8.73
CA ALA A 167 -7.68 -6.43 -9.34
C ALA A 167 -7.20 -5.09 -8.75
N GLY A 168 -6.96 -4.10 -9.61
CA GLY A 168 -6.53 -2.76 -9.23
C GLY A 168 -5.01 -2.50 -9.21
N LEU A 169 -4.18 -3.52 -9.43
CA LEU A 169 -2.74 -3.32 -9.70
C LEU A 169 -2.49 -2.95 -11.17
N ILE A 170 -1.62 -1.97 -11.39
CA ILE A 170 -1.16 -1.58 -12.73
C ILE A 170 0.37 -1.64 -12.80
N ASP A 171 0.92 -1.81 -13.99
CA ASP A 171 2.36 -1.74 -14.19
C ASP A 171 2.90 -0.31 -14.16
N GLU A 172 4.21 -0.17 -14.32
CA GLU A 172 4.85 1.14 -14.36
C GLU A 172 4.36 2.04 -15.50
N ALA A 173 3.95 1.44 -16.62
CA ALA A 173 3.40 2.12 -17.79
C ALA A 173 1.88 2.44 -17.65
N GLY A 174 1.25 2.05 -16.54
CA GLY A 174 -0.17 2.24 -16.27
C GLY A 174 -1.08 1.20 -16.93
N GLY A 175 -0.50 0.16 -17.52
CA GLY A 175 -1.23 -0.95 -18.13
C GLY A 175 -1.72 -1.96 -17.10
N TRP A 176 -2.91 -2.52 -17.33
CA TRP A 176 -3.37 -3.71 -16.63
C TRP A 176 -2.58 -4.91 -17.14
N VAL A 177 -2.04 -5.71 -16.22
CA VAL A 177 -1.40 -6.97 -16.59
C VAL A 177 -1.82 -8.05 -15.59
N PRO A 178 -2.54 -9.08 -16.05
CA PRO A 178 -3.12 -10.06 -15.16
C PRO A 178 -2.10 -11.04 -14.59
N VAL A 179 -1.00 -11.31 -15.31
CA VAL A 179 -0.02 -12.34 -14.96
C VAL A 179 1.40 -11.87 -15.31
N TYR A 180 2.32 -12.03 -14.36
CA TYR A 180 3.73 -11.71 -14.55
C TYR A 180 4.62 -12.87 -14.14
N LYS A 181 5.64 -13.14 -14.94
CA LYS A 181 6.72 -14.02 -14.52
C LYS A 181 7.64 -13.26 -13.56
N LEU A 182 7.80 -13.77 -12.35
CA LEU A 182 8.73 -13.21 -11.37
C LEU A 182 10.16 -13.67 -11.65
N SER A 183 11.13 -12.83 -11.28
CA SER A 183 12.57 -13.09 -11.45
C SER A 183 13.28 -12.92 -10.11
N ALA A 184 14.36 -13.69 -9.93
CA ALA A 184 15.26 -13.53 -8.79
C ALA A 184 16.25 -12.37 -8.99
N LEU A 185 16.44 -11.92 -10.23
CA LEU A 185 17.40 -10.86 -10.58
C LEU A 185 16.71 -9.50 -10.75
N ILE A 186 15.52 -9.48 -11.34
CA ILE A 186 14.83 -8.26 -11.74
C ILE A 186 13.54 -8.12 -10.92
N PRO A 187 13.48 -7.21 -9.94
CA PRO A 187 12.24 -6.92 -9.23
C PRO A 187 11.22 -6.30 -10.19
N LYS A 188 9.95 -6.68 -10.03
CA LYS A 188 8.85 -6.06 -10.78
C LYS A 188 8.14 -5.04 -9.90
N LYS A 189 8.07 -3.80 -10.37
CA LYS A 189 7.30 -2.73 -9.70
C LYS A 189 5.82 -2.78 -10.13
N PHE A 190 4.96 -2.56 -9.16
CA PHE A 190 3.52 -2.41 -9.30
C PHE A 190 3.09 -1.07 -8.72
N LYS A 191 2.16 -0.42 -9.41
CA LYS A 191 1.48 0.78 -8.92
C LYS A 191 0.07 0.41 -8.52
N VAL A 192 -0.48 1.25 -7.65
CA VAL A 192 -1.79 1.10 -7.03
C VAL A 192 -2.50 2.43 -7.28
N SER A 193 -3.59 2.41 -8.05
CA SER A 193 -4.31 3.66 -8.39
C SER A 193 -5.16 4.19 -7.23
N ASN A 194 -5.68 3.28 -6.41
CA ASN A 194 -6.41 3.52 -5.17
C ASN A 194 -6.13 2.35 -4.23
N TYR A 195 -6.46 2.47 -2.94
CA TYR A 195 -6.34 1.35 -2.00
C TYR A 195 -6.88 0.04 -2.60
N VAL A 196 -6.00 -0.96 -2.70
CA VAL A 196 -6.31 -2.30 -3.19
C VAL A 196 -6.45 -3.22 -1.99
N SER A 197 -7.57 -3.93 -1.92
CA SER A 197 -7.77 -5.06 -1.02
C SER A 197 -8.43 -6.19 -1.82
N ALA A 198 -7.60 -7.08 -2.35
CA ALA A 198 -8.06 -8.07 -3.32
C ALA A 198 -7.23 -9.36 -3.26
N PRO A 199 -7.83 -10.50 -3.63
CA PRO A 199 -7.12 -11.76 -3.72
C PRO A 199 -6.26 -11.82 -4.99
N GLY A 200 -5.12 -12.49 -4.88
CA GLY A 200 -4.24 -12.86 -5.99
C GLY A 200 -3.79 -14.31 -5.88
N ARG A 201 -2.91 -14.72 -6.81
CA ARG A 201 -2.41 -16.10 -6.84
C ARG A 201 -0.95 -16.17 -7.28
N LEU A 202 -0.17 -17.02 -6.62
CA LEU A 202 1.14 -17.44 -7.07
C LEU A 202 1.01 -18.80 -7.73
N SER A 203 1.57 -18.95 -8.92
CA SER A 203 1.63 -20.22 -9.65
C SER A 203 3.08 -20.63 -9.86
N PHE A 204 3.37 -21.89 -9.58
CA PHE A 204 4.68 -22.51 -9.71
C PHE A 204 4.59 -23.59 -10.78
N GLU A 205 5.44 -23.52 -11.79
CA GLU A 205 5.24 -24.26 -13.02
C GLU A 205 6.54 -24.90 -13.54
N ILE A 206 6.42 -26.15 -13.99
CA ILE A 206 7.44 -26.84 -14.78
C ILE A 206 6.81 -27.19 -16.14
N PRO A 207 7.25 -26.54 -17.23
CA PRO A 207 6.67 -26.75 -18.55
C PRO A 207 7.10 -28.08 -19.18
N ALA A 208 6.34 -28.51 -20.20
CA ALA A 208 6.54 -29.77 -20.93
C ALA A 208 7.94 -29.98 -21.46
N SER A 209 8.60 -28.91 -21.90
CA SER A 209 9.96 -28.98 -22.42
C SER A 209 10.99 -29.40 -21.37
N ARG A 210 10.70 -29.26 -20.06
CA ARG A 210 11.62 -29.60 -18.98
C ARG A 210 11.33 -30.91 -18.30
N VAL A 211 10.08 -31.39 -18.31
CA VAL A 211 9.74 -32.66 -17.63
C VAL A 211 10.58 -33.85 -18.11
N PRO A 212 10.86 -34.04 -19.41
CA PRO A 212 11.72 -35.13 -19.88
C PRO A 212 13.15 -35.10 -19.34
N SER A 213 13.62 -33.93 -18.89
CA SER A 213 14.94 -33.79 -18.27
C SER A 213 14.94 -34.17 -16.79
N MET A 214 13.78 -34.39 -16.16
CA MET A 214 13.67 -34.80 -14.75
C MET A 214 13.98 -36.29 -14.57
N GLU A 215 14.51 -36.65 -13.43
CA GLU A 215 14.75 -38.04 -13.05
C GLU A 215 13.48 -38.67 -12.45
N THR A 216 13.28 -39.95 -12.75
CA THR A 216 12.18 -40.74 -12.17
C THR A 216 12.62 -41.36 -10.84
N GLY A 217 11.67 -41.67 -9.95
CA GLY A 217 11.96 -42.30 -8.66
C GLY A 217 12.66 -41.41 -7.63
N THR A 218 12.81 -40.12 -7.91
CA THR A 218 13.37 -39.12 -6.97
C THR A 218 12.32 -38.07 -6.61
N THR A 219 12.55 -37.37 -5.50
CA THR A 219 11.74 -36.23 -5.08
C THR A 219 12.50 -34.94 -5.32
N TYR A 220 11.86 -33.99 -6.00
CA TYR A 220 12.37 -32.64 -6.18
C TYR A 220 11.83 -31.71 -5.10
N SER A 221 12.70 -30.92 -4.46
CA SER A 221 12.32 -29.96 -3.43
C SER A 221 13.19 -28.71 -3.49
N GLY A 222 12.70 -27.62 -2.90
CA GLY A 222 13.42 -26.35 -2.81
C GLY A 222 12.54 -25.25 -2.23
N THR A 223 13.19 -24.21 -1.70
CA THR A 223 12.52 -23.08 -1.07
C THR A 223 12.47 -21.87 -2.02
N VAL A 224 11.27 -21.32 -2.22
CA VAL A 224 11.05 -20.05 -2.92
C VAL A 224 10.52 -19.04 -1.93
N THR A 225 11.25 -17.93 -1.77
CA THR A 225 10.80 -16.77 -1.00
C THR A 225 10.34 -15.70 -1.97
N VAL A 226 9.08 -15.29 -1.87
CA VAL A 226 8.58 -14.11 -2.58
C VAL A 226 8.70 -12.93 -1.62
N ILE A 227 9.28 -11.83 -2.10
CA ILE A 227 9.52 -10.63 -1.30
C ILE A 227 8.68 -9.51 -1.89
N TRP A 228 7.83 -8.92 -1.07
CA TRP A 228 7.07 -7.71 -1.36
C TRP A 228 7.70 -6.56 -0.58
N ASP A 229 8.16 -5.55 -1.30
CA ASP A 229 8.92 -4.44 -0.73
C ASP A 229 8.17 -3.14 -1.01
N SER A 230 7.72 -2.45 0.03
CA SER A 230 7.10 -1.13 -0.10
C SER A 230 8.18 -0.16 -0.54
N GLN A 231 7.95 0.60 -1.61
CA GLN A 231 8.84 1.71 -1.88
C GLN A 231 8.63 2.76 -0.80
N VAL A 232 9.70 3.08 -0.06
CA VAL A 232 9.79 4.26 0.80
C VAL A 232 10.43 5.37 -0.01
#